data_AF-A0A395SIL3-F1
#
_entry.id   AF-A0A395SIL3-F1
#
_cell.length_a   1.000
_cell.length_b   1.000
_cell.length_c   1.000
_cell.angle_alpha   90.00
_cell.angle_beta   90.00
_cell.angle_gamma   90.00
#
_symmetry.space_group_name_H-M   'P 1'
#
loop_
_entity.id
_entity.type
_entity.pdbx_description
1 polymer ?
#
loop_
_entity_poly.entity_id
_entity_poly.type
_entity_poly.pdbx_seq_one_letter_code
_entity_poly.pdbx_strand_id
1 'polypeptide(L)'
;MVGLHVRDDLQADRSSELNTTTTIVLILSAVFVGLRFWARYVRIGYGLDDWLTVVALVFVFITGALNYGMIAHGLGKHAKIVSLEDQAIFFKLLLAFECIYVTAVMMVKLALIQMYLRIFPSRRFKLVSAIIAATVVAWWIAICAVCIFQCRPIRRGWMPWITEGSCIDLKASFIGNAIPNIATDIAILCLPFQIEDTTWTLATACTWCVVEAACGTIALCLPTLRPLMLMVSSQFESASRSRKTPATRSNRPTELVTIGGTGKTDTRQFQRIDDDRESNESQLELGTGHGSLPHYNLSERGSGDELPLHKDGKKNSRI
;
A
#
# COMPACT_ATOMS: atom_id res chain seq x y z
N MET A 1 8.24 41.09 -19.84
CA MET A 1 7.96 40.22 -18.67
C MET A 1 6.84 39.22 -18.91
N VAL A 2 5.69 39.60 -19.49
CA VAL A 2 4.56 38.67 -19.74
C VAL A 2 4.95 37.45 -20.61
N GLY A 3 5.80 37.63 -21.62
CA GLY A 3 6.23 36.52 -22.49
C GLY A 3 7.24 35.54 -21.88
N LEU A 4 7.91 35.89 -20.78
CA LEU A 4 8.77 34.94 -20.04
C LEU A 4 7.90 34.07 -19.13
N HIS A 5 6.96 34.68 -18.41
CA HIS A 5 6.01 33.95 -17.55
C HIS A 5 5.17 32.94 -18.35
N VAL A 6 4.66 33.34 -19.52
CA VAL A 6 3.91 32.42 -20.41
C VAL A 6 4.80 31.29 -20.95
N ARG A 7 6.10 31.51 -21.14
CA ARG A 7 7.03 30.44 -21.55
C ARG A 7 7.34 29.50 -20.39
N ASP A 8 7.47 30.03 -19.18
CA ASP A 8 7.67 29.25 -17.96
C ASP A 8 6.44 28.36 -17.67
N ASP A 9 5.22 28.87 -17.87
CA ASP A 9 3.97 28.10 -17.75
C ASP A 9 3.89 26.96 -18.79
N LEU A 10 4.35 27.21 -20.02
CA LEU A 10 4.35 26.21 -21.10
C LEU A 10 5.39 25.11 -20.91
N GLN A 11 6.43 25.34 -20.11
CA GLN A 11 7.47 24.36 -19.78
C GLN A 11 7.10 23.47 -18.59
N ALA A 12 5.97 23.72 -17.91
CA ALA A 12 5.49 22.84 -16.85
C ALA A 12 5.24 21.42 -17.40
N ASP A 13 5.97 20.45 -16.85
CA ASP A 13 5.96 19.04 -17.25
C ASP A 13 5.63 18.14 -16.04
N ARG A 14 4.59 17.32 -16.18
CA ARG A 14 4.12 16.40 -15.14
C ARG A 14 4.50 14.93 -15.40
N SER A 15 5.30 14.66 -16.42
CA SER A 15 5.65 13.30 -16.85
C SER A 15 6.31 12.47 -15.74
N SER A 16 7.17 13.07 -14.92
CA SER A 16 7.87 12.38 -13.82
C SER A 16 6.93 11.96 -12.70
N GLU A 17 5.97 12.82 -12.33
CA GLU A 17 4.94 12.52 -11.34
C GLU A 17 4.04 11.36 -11.80
N LEU A 18 3.63 11.40 -13.07
CA LEU A 18 2.80 10.36 -13.68
C LEU A 18 3.52 9.01 -13.75
N ASN A 19 4.79 9.02 -14.16
CA ASN A 19 5.63 7.82 -14.22
C ASN A 19 5.81 7.20 -12.82
N THR A 20 6.15 8.03 -11.83
CA THR A 20 6.33 7.59 -10.44
C THR A 20 5.05 6.96 -9.88
N THR A 21 3.91 7.63 -10.07
CA THR A 21 2.60 7.16 -9.60
C THR A 21 2.23 5.83 -10.24
N THR A 22 2.39 5.71 -11.56
CA THR A 22 2.08 4.48 -12.31
C THR A 22 2.92 3.32 -11.80
N THR A 23 4.22 3.54 -11.63
CA THR A 23 5.17 2.51 -11.16
C THR A 23 4.79 2.00 -9.77
N ILE A 24 4.52 2.91 -8.83
CA ILE A 24 4.13 2.55 -7.46
C ILE A 24 2.85 1.72 -7.45
N VAL A 25 1.82 2.15 -8.20
CA VAL A 25 0.52 1.46 -8.24
C VAL A 25 0.63 0.06 -8.87
N LEU A 26 1.44 -0.11 -9.93
CA LEU A 26 1.67 -1.42 -10.55
C LEU A 26 2.39 -2.39 -9.61
N ILE A 27 3.45 -1.93 -8.93
CA ILE A 27 4.18 -2.74 -7.95
C ILE A 27 3.24 -3.13 -6.81
N LEU A 28 2.48 -2.17 -6.26
CA LEU A 28 1.52 -2.42 -5.20
C LEU A 28 0.49 -3.46 -5.64
N SER A 29 -0.09 -3.32 -6.83
CA SER A 29 -1.05 -4.27 -7.38
C SER A 29 -0.48 -5.70 -7.46
N ALA A 30 0.73 -5.86 -7.98
CA ALA A 30 1.40 -7.15 -8.06
C ALA A 30 1.65 -7.78 -6.69
N VAL A 31 2.07 -6.98 -5.70
CA VAL A 31 2.28 -7.44 -4.32
C VAL A 31 0.98 -7.92 -3.69
N PHE A 32 -0.12 -7.18 -3.84
CA PHE A 32 -1.42 -7.57 -3.28
C PHE A 32 -1.98 -8.84 -3.94
N VAL A 33 -1.80 -9.01 -5.26
CA VAL A 33 -2.19 -10.25 -5.94
C VAL A 33 -1.32 -11.42 -5.45
N GLY A 34 -0.01 -11.22 -5.30
CA GLY A 34 0.89 -12.22 -4.71
C GLY A 34 0.46 -12.62 -3.30
N LEU A 35 0.12 -11.65 -2.45
CA LEU A 35 -0.39 -11.89 -1.10
C LEU A 35 -1.71 -12.66 -1.10
N ARG A 36 -2.61 -12.35 -2.04
CA ARG A 36 -3.88 -13.10 -2.22
C ARG A 36 -3.63 -14.56 -2.58
N PHE A 37 -2.68 -14.84 -3.47
CA PHE A 37 -2.28 -16.20 -3.81
C PHE A 37 -1.66 -16.94 -2.62
N TRP A 38 -0.77 -16.27 -1.88
CA TRP A 38 -0.17 -16.82 -0.66
C TRP A 38 -1.22 -17.17 0.39
N ALA A 39 -2.14 -16.24 0.68
CA ALA A 39 -3.21 -16.45 1.64
C ALA A 39 -4.11 -17.65 1.26
N ARG A 40 -4.40 -17.82 -0.03
CA ARG A 40 -5.19 -18.96 -0.51
C ARG A 40 -4.45 -20.28 -0.50
N TYR A 41 -3.16 -20.27 -0.83
CA TYR A 41 -2.30 -21.44 -0.72
C TYR A 41 -2.34 -22.02 0.69
N VAL A 42 -2.31 -21.17 1.72
CA VAL A 42 -2.31 -21.60 3.13
C VAL A 42 -3.68 -22.11 3.62
N ARG A 43 -4.80 -21.57 3.14
CA ARG A 43 -6.12 -21.79 3.76
C ARG A 43 -7.09 -22.67 2.97
N ILE A 44 -7.16 -22.57 1.63
CA ILE A 44 -8.33 -23.04 0.84
C ILE A 44 -7.93 -23.76 -0.47
N GLY A 45 -6.69 -23.58 -0.96
CA GLY A 45 -6.24 -24.09 -2.25
C GLY A 45 -6.71 -23.25 -3.45
N TYR A 46 -6.12 -23.50 -4.62
CA TYR A 46 -6.36 -22.67 -5.81
C TYR A 46 -7.74 -22.91 -6.43
N GLY A 47 -8.42 -21.83 -6.82
CA GLY A 47 -9.67 -21.87 -7.58
C GLY A 47 -9.55 -21.26 -8.98
N LEU A 48 -10.56 -21.50 -9.83
CA LEU A 48 -10.67 -20.82 -11.14
C LEU A 48 -10.74 -19.29 -11.01
N ASP A 49 -11.27 -18.79 -9.90
CA ASP A 49 -11.26 -17.37 -9.50
C ASP A 49 -9.86 -16.74 -9.52
N ASP A 50 -8.86 -17.52 -9.13
CA ASP A 50 -7.50 -17.06 -8.93
C ASP A 50 -6.86 -16.73 -10.28
N TRP A 51 -7.19 -17.52 -11.31
CA TRP A 51 -6.79 -17.27 -12.68
C TRP A 51 -7.45 -16.01 -13.25
N LEU A 52 -8.72 -15.73 -12.94
CA LEU A 52 -9.36 -14.47 -13.33
C LEU A 52 -8.63 -13.27 -12.71
N THR A 53 -8.16 -13.39 -11.47
CA THR A 53 -7.36 -12.33 -10.82
C THR A 53 -6.02 -12.11 -11.54
N VAL A 54 -5.35 -13.18 -11.99
CA VAL A 54 -4.11 -13.07 -12.77
C VAL A 54 -4.36 -12.42 -14.12
N VAL A 55 -5.43 -12.82 -14.82
CA VAL A 55 -5.82 -12.19 -16.09
C VAL A 55 -6.08 -10.70 -15.90
N ALA A 56 -6.80 -10.31 -14.84
CA ALA A 56 -7.00 -8.91 -14.50
C ALA A 56 -5.67 -8.16 -14.27
N LEU A 57 -4.73 -8.78 -13.56
CA LEU A 57 -3.39 -8.21 -13.34
C LEU A 57 -2.64 -7.98 -14.67
N VAL A 58 -2.70 -8.93 -15.61
CA VAL A 58 -2.10 -8.77 -16.94
C VAL A 58 -2.67 -7.54 -17.65
N PHE A 59 -3.99 -7.34 -17.64
CA PHE A 59 -4.60 -6.15 -18.24
C PHE A 59 -4.19 -4.85 -17.53
N VAL A 60 -3.99 -4.87 -16.20
CA VAL A 60 -3.45 -3.73 -15.44
C VAL A 60 -2.01 -3.41 -15.88
N PHE A 61 -1.16 -4.41 -16.08
CA PHE A 61 0.20 -4.20 -16.63
C PHE A 61 0.18 -3.64 -18.05
N ILE A 62 -0.72 -4.12 -18.92
CA ILE A 62 -0.88 -3.57 -20.28
C ILE A 62 -1.34 -2.11 -20.20
N THR A 63 -2.29 -1.79 -19.32
CA THR A 63 -2.74 -0.40 -19.06
C THR A 63 -1.57 0.48 -18.63
N GLY A 64 -0.70 -0.02 -17.74
CA GLY A 64 0.53 0.66 -17.32
C GLY A 64 1.52 0.89 -18.47
N ALA A 65 1.76 -0.14 -19.30
CA ALA A 65 2.63 -0.03 -20.48
C ALA A 65 2.13 1.01 -21.49
N LEU A 66 0.82 1.02 -21.75
CA LEU A 66 0.19 2.04 -22.59
C LEU A 66 0.33 3.44 -21.98
N ASN A 67 0.21 3.56 -20.65
CA ASN A 67 0.43 4.83 -19.96
C ASN A 67 1.87 5.35 -20.12
N TYR A 68 2.88 4.49 -20.01
CA TYR A 68 4.26 4.88 -20.30
C TYR A 68 4.45 5.32 -21.75
N GLY A 69 3.81 4.63 -22.71
CA GLY A 69 3.79 5.05 -24.10
C GLY A 69 3.18 6.43 -24.28
N MET A 70 2.05 6.71 -23.62
CA MET A 70 1.43 8.04 -23.64
C MET A 70 2.34 9.12 -23.05
N ILE A 71 3.02 8.84 -21.93
CA ILE A 71 4.00 9.76 -21.32
C ILE A 71 5.15 10.06 -22.28
N ALA A 72 5.67 9.04 -22.97
CA ALA A 72 6.74 9.21 -23.94
C ALA A 72 6.33 10.13 -25.11
N HIS A 73 5.07 10.06 -25.55
CA HIS A 73 4.52 10.86 -26.65
C HIS A 73 3.81 12.15 -26.20
N GLY A 74 4.11 12.65 -24.99
CA GLY A 74 3.72 14.00 -24.57
C GLY A 74 2.59 14.12 -23.56
N LEU A 75 2.14 13.02 -22.93
CA LEU A 75 1.23 13.10 -21.79
C LEU A 75 1.92 13.81 -20.61
N GLY A 76 1.29 14.88 -20.12
CA GLY A 76 1.84 15.71 -19.03
C GLY A 76 2.52 17.00 -19.52
N LYS A 77 2.61 17.21 -20.84
CA LYS A 77 3.13 18.43 -21.49
C LYS A 77 2.00 19.23 -22.14
N HIS A 78 2.21 20.53 -22.34
CA HIS A 78 1.23 21.38 -23.01
C HIS A 78 1.06 21.00 -24.49
N ALA A 79 -0.17 20.90 -24.98
CA ALA A 79 -0.46 20.48 -26.36
C ALA A 79 0.20 21.35 -27.45
N LYS A 80 0.58 22.60 -27.12
CA LYS A 80 1.25 23.54 -28.05
C LYS A 80 2.73 23.25 -28.27
N ILE A 81 3.37 22.47 -27.39
CA ILE A 81 4.81 22.17 -27.46
C ILE A 81 5.10 20.77 -28.00
N VAL A 82 4.07 19.94 -28.18
CA VAL A 82 4.18 18.55 -28.67
C VAL A 82 4.05 18.54 -30.20
N SER A 83 4.86 17.71 -30.86
CA SER A 83 4.79 17.52 -32.32
C SER A 83 3.41 16.98 -32.73
N LEU A 84 2.94 17.36 -33.93
CA LEU A 84 1.69 16.84 -34.50
C LEU A 84 1.72 15.31 -34.69
N GLU A 85 2.90 14.75 -34.95
CA GLU A 85 3.10 13.31 -35.10
C GLU A 85 2.95 12.59 -33.75
N ASP A 86 3.61 13.08 -32.71
CA ASP A 86 3.49 12.56 -31.35
C ASP A 86 2.06 12.68 -30.83
N GLN A 87 1.38 13.78 -31.15
CA GLN A 87 -0.02 13.98 -30.78
C GLN A 87 -0.94 12.92 -31.40
N ALA A 88 -0.70 12.52 -32.65
CA ALA A 88 -1.47 11.47 -33.30
C ALA A 88 -1.23 10.09 -32.68
N ILE A 89 0.02 9.79 -32.31
CA ILE A 89 0.37 8.54 -31.61
C ILE A 89 -0.26 8.53 -30.22
N PHE A 90 -0.18 9.65 -29.50
CA PHE A 90 -0.80 9.83 -28.19
C PHE A 90 -2.31 9.51 -28.23
N PHE A 91 -3.07 10.06 -29.18
CA PHE A 91 -4.51 9.78 -29.27
C PHE A 91 -4.83 8.33 -29.64
N LYS A 92 -3.99 7.66 -30.45
CA LYS A 92 -4.13 6.22 -30.71
C LYS A 92 -3.89 5.39 -29.44
N LEU A 93 -2.86 5.74 -28.68
CA LEU A 93 -2.54 5.10 -27.40
C LEU A 93 -3.62 5.37 -26.35
N LEU A 94 -4.21 6.57 -26.33
CA LEU A 94 -5.31 6.94 -25.45
C LEU A 94 -6.54 6.08 -25.71
N LEU A 95 -6.91 5.88 -26.98
CA LEU A 95 -8.02 5.00 -27.35
C LEU A 95 -7.77 3.55 -26.92
N ALA A 96 -6.55 3.04 -27.17
CA ALA A 96 -6.17 1.70 -26.73
C ALA A 96 -6.22 1.59 -25.20
N PHE A 97 -5.71 2.59 -24.49
CA PHE A 97 -5.71 2.67 -23.04
C PHE A 97 -7.13 2.62 -22.47
N GLU A 98 -8.08 3.39 -23.04
CA GLU A 98 -9.46 3.42 -22.57
C GLU A 98 -10.14 2.06 -22.67
N CYS A 99 -10.04 1.40 -23.83
CA CYS A 99 -10.61 0.06 -24.05
C CYS A 99 -9.99 -1.00 -23.11
N ILE A 100 -8.66 -0.97 -22.95
CA ILE A 100 -7.94 -1.92 -22.10
C ILE A 100 -8.23 -1.67 -20.62
N TYR A 101 -8.29 -0.41 -20.20
CA TYR A 101 -8.63 -0.02 -18.84
C TYR A 101 -10.03 -0.52 -18.43
N VAL A 102 -11.05 -0.27 -19.25
CA VAL A 102 -12.42 -0.74 -18.91
C VAL A 102 -12.46 -2.26 -18.89
N THR A 103 -11.72 -2.94 -19.77
CA THR A 103 -11.61 -4.41 -19.74
C THR A 103 -10.96 -4.90 -18.44
N ALA A 104 -9.91 -4.23 -17.96
CA ALA A 104 -9.29 -4.53 -16.68
C ALA A 104 -10.30 -4.38 -15.52
N VAL A 105 -11.04 -3.27 -15.50
CA VAL A 105 -12.08 -2.99 -14.48
C VAL A 105 -13.16 -4.08 -14.48
N MET A 106 -13.65 -4.48 -15.65
CA MET A 106 -14.62 -5.57 -15.78
C MET A 106 -14.07 -6.89 -15.21
N MET A 107 -12.84 -7.26 -15.57
CA MET A 107 -12.21 -8.49 -15.07
C MET A 107 -12.04 -8.49 -13.54
N VAL A 108 -11.64 -7.36 -12.94
CA VAL A 108 -11.55 -7.21 -11.48
C VAL A 108 -12.91 -7.42 -10.82
N LYS A 109 -13.97 -6.77 -11.33
CA LYS A 109 -15.33 -6.92 -10.79
C LYS A 109 -15.84 -8.36 -10.88
N LEU A 110 -15.60 -9.04 -12.00
CA LEU A 110 -15.99 -10.44 -12.16
C LEU A 110 -15.22 -11.37 -11.21
N ALA A 111 -13.93 -11.13 -10.98
CA ALA A 111 -13.14 -11.87 -9.99
C ALA A 111 -13.67 -11.65 -8.57
N LEU A 112 -14.08 -10.43 -8.20
CA LEU A 112 -14.68 -10.17 -6.90
C LEU A 112 -16.03 -10.87 -6.71
N ILE A 113 -16.91 -10.81 -7.72
CA ILE A 113 -18.21 -11.48 -7.68
C ILE A 113 -18.03 -13.00 -7.55
N GLN A 114 -17.12 -13.60 -8.31
CA GLN A 114 -16.86 -15.04 -8.27
C GLN A 114 -16.33 -15.48 -6.89
N MET A 115 -15.46 -14.67 -6.28
CA MET A 115 -15.00 -14.88 -4.90
C MET A 115 -16.18 -14.88 -3.92
N TYR A 116 -17.10 -13.93 -4.03
CA TYR A 116 -18.28 -13.86 -3.18
C TYR A 116 -19.23 -15.05 -3.38
N LEU A 117 -19.45 -15.48 -4.62
CA LEU A 117 -20.27 -16.65 -4.95
C LEU A 117 -19.73 -17.95 -4.34
N ARG A 118 -18.40 -18.04 -4.15
CA ARG A 118 -17.75 -19.19 -3.51
C ARG A 118 -17.90 -19.16 -1.99
N ILE A 119 -17.87 -17.98 -1.37
CA ILE A 119 -18.02 -17.81 0.09
C ILE A 119 -19.48 -18.04 0.52
N PHE A 120 -20.45 -17.48 -0.22
CA PHE A 120 -21.87 -17.55 0.11
C PHE A 120 -22.65 -18.36 -0.95
N PRO A 121 -22.81 -19.68 -0.80
CA PRO A 121 -23.41 -20.54 -1.82
C PRO A 121 -24.95 -20.43 -1.98
N SER A 122 -25.58 -19.42 -1.39
CA SER A 122 -27.04 -19.17 -1.40
C SER A 122 -27.62 -18.99 -2.81
N ARG A 123 -28.81 -19.56 -3.07
CA ARG A 123 -29.50 -19.44 -4.38
C ARG A 123 -29.89 -18.00 -4.71
N ARG A 124 -30.37 -17.24 -3.72
CA ARG A 124 -30.71 -15.81 -3.89
C ARG A 124 -29.46 -14.99 -4.14
N PHE A 125 -28.38 -15.28 -3.39
CA PHE A 125 -27.07 -14.65 -3.56
C PHE A 125 -26.53 -14.84 -4.98
N LYS A 126 -26.65 -16.07 -5.51
CA LYS A 126 -26.24 -16.40 -6.88
C LYS A 126 -27.03 -15.64 -7.94
N LEU A 127 -28.35 -15.52 -7.77
CA LEU A 127 -29.19 -14.78 -8.73
C LEU A 127 -28.84 -13.29 -8.75
N VAL A 128 -28.77 -12.64 -7.57
CA VAL A 128 -28.46 -11.20 -7.48
C VAL A 128 -27.06 -10.92 -8.03
N SER A 129 -26.07 -11.74 -7.66
CA SER A 129 -24.71 -11.63 -8.17
C SER A 129 -24.63 -11.80 -9.69
N ALA A 130 -25.40 -12.73 -10.27
CA ALA A 130 -25.45 -12.93 -11.71
C ALA A 130 -26.05 -11.71 -12.45
N ILE A 131 -27.08 -11.07 -11.88
CA ILE A 131 -27.66 -9.83 -12.43
C ILE A 131 -26.63 -8.69 -12.41
N ILE A 132 -25.89 -8.53 -11.32
CA ILE A 132 -24.83 -7.52 -11.22
C ILE A 132 -23.72 -7.82 -12.22
N ALA A 133 -23.26 -9.06 -12.33
CA ALA A 133 -22.26 -9.47 -13.31
C ALA A 133 -22.70 -9.18 -14.76
N ALA A 134 -23.95 -9.51 -15.10
CA ALA A 134 -24.51 -9.20 -16.41
C ALA A 134 -24.56 -7.70 -16.68
N THR A 135 -24.90 -6.89 -15.68
CA THR A 135 -24.91 -5.42 -15.78
C THR A 135 -23.50 -4.86 -16.04
N VAL A 136 -22.49 -5.38 -15.34
CA VAL A 136 -21.07 -4.99 -15.54
C VAL A 136 -20.59 -5.34 -16.95
N VAL A 137 -20.92 -6.52 -17.45
CA VAL A 137 -20.54 -6.94 -18.80
C VAL A 137 -21.27 -6.12 -19.87
N ALA A 138 -22.58 -5.88 -19.70
CA ALA A 138 -23.34 -5.05 -20.62
C ALA A 138 -22.80 -3.61 -20.68
N TRP A 139 -22.43 -3.05 -19.53
CA TRP A 139 -21.79 -1.73 -19.45
C TRP A 139 -20.45 -1.71 -20.19
N TRP A 140 -19.59 -2.72 -19.97
CA TRP A 140 -18.31 -2.86 -20.66
C TRP A 140 -18.48 -2.89 -22.20
N ILE A 141 -19.46 -3.64 -22.72
CA ILE A 141 -19.75 -3.67 -24.16
C ILE A 141 -20.15 -2.28 -24.66
N ALA A 142 -21.03 -1.59 -23.92
CA ALA A 142 -21.51 -0.27 -24.29
C ALA A 142 -20.37 0.75 -24.36
N ILE A 143 -19.52 0.81 -23.34
CA ILE A 143 -18.42 1.76 -23.31
C ILE A 143 -17.34 1.42 -24.35
N CYS A 144 -17.01 0.15 -24.58
CA CYS A 144 -16.11 -0.22 -25.68
C CYS A 144 -16.63 0.24 -27.04
N ALA A 145 -17.94 0.13 -27.29
CA ALA A 145 -18.54 0.67 -28.50
C ALA A 145 -18.44 2.20 -28.57
N VAL A 146 -18.67 2.90 -27.46
CA VAL A 146 -18.51 4.37 -27.39
C VAL A 146 -17.06 4.78 -27.67
N CYS A 147 -16.06 4.12 -27.08
CA CYS A 147 -14.65 4.43 -27.32
C CYS A 147 -14.28 4.25 -28.80
N ILE A 148 -14.68 3.14 -29.42
CA ILE A 148 -14.36 2.85 -30.83
C ILE A 148 -15.06 3.82 -31.78
N PHE A 149 -16.32 4.18 -31.48
CA PHE A 149 -17.16 5.03 -32.34
C PHE A 149 -17.29 6.48 -31.82
N GLN A 150 -16.32 6.94 -31.02
CA GLN A 150 -16.37 8.27 -30.38
C GLN A 150 -16.41 9.45 -31.37
N CYS A 151 -15.92 9.24 -32.60
CA CYS A 151 -15.88 10.24 -33.65
C CYS A 151 -16.51 9.72 -34.94
N ARG A 152 -17.18 10.61 -35.67
CA ARG A 152 -17.64 10.39 -37.05
C ARG A 152 -16.98 11.43 -37.97
N PRO A 153 -16.05 11.05 -38.85
CA PRO A 153 -15.50 9.71 -39.07
C PRO A 153 -14.49 9.28 -38.00
N ILE A 154 -14.31 7.98 -37.80
CA ILE A 154 -13.47 7.38 -36.73
C ILE A 154 -12.03 7.93 -36.77
N ARG A 155 -11.48 8.18 -37.97
CA ARG A 155 -10.14 8.75 -38.19
C ARG A 155 -9.90 10.10 -37.51
N ARG A 156 -10.96 10.86 -37.23
CA ARG A 156 -10.85 12.15 -36.55
C ARG A 156 -10.41 12.01 -35.09
N GLY A 157 -10.62 10.84 -34.49
CA GLY A 157 -10.21 10.58 -33.10
C GLY A 157 -8.71 10.69 -32.85
N TRP A 158 -7.87 10.42 -33.85
CA TRP A 158 -6.41 10.52 -33.75
C TRP A 158 -5.76 11.51 -34.73
N MET A 159 -6.56 12.27 -35.47
CA MET A 159 -6.11 13.32 -36.39
C MET A 159 -6.94 14.59 -36.18
N PRO A 160 -6.62 15.40 -35.15
CA PRO A 160 -7.45 16.54 -34.75
C PRO A 160 -7.48 17.69 -35.78
N TRP A 161 -6.55 17.71 -36.73
CA TRP A 161 -6.51 18.72 -37.81
C TRP A 161 -7.56 18.53 -38.90
N ILE A 162 -8.30 17.42 -38.89
CA ILE A 162 -9.44 17.20 -39.80
C ILE A 162 -10.65 17.97 -39.26
N THR A 163 -11.14 18.96 -40.02
CA THR A 163 -12.25 19.84 -39.63
C THR A 163 -13.63 19.26 -39.91
N GLU A 164 -13.75 18.27 -40.80
CA GLU A 164 -15.01 17.62 -41.17
C GLU A 164 -15.45 16.53 -40.18
N GLY A 165 -16.72 16.56 -39.75
CA GLY A 165 -17.28 15.60 -38.81
C GLY A 165 -17.52 16.13 -37.39
N SER A 166 -17.85 15.22 -36.47
CA SER A 166 -18.13 15.52 -35.07
C SER A 166 -17.59 14.41 -34.16
N CYS A 167 -17.22 14.76 -32.93
CA CYS A 167 -16.73 13.85 -31.90
C CYS A 167 -17.50 14.08 -30.60
N ILE A 168 -17.64 13.04 -29.80
CA ILE A 168 -18.17 13.16 -28.43
C ILE A 168 -17.24 14.03 -27.57
N ASP A 169 -17.81 14.74 -26.60
CA ASP A 169 -17.02 15.46 -25.61
C ASP A 169 -16.35 14.44 -24.68
N LEU A 170 -15.02 14.45 -24.68
CA LEU A 170 -14.20 13.51 -23.91
C LEU A 170 -14.48 13.63 -22.40
N LYS A 171 -14.69 14.84 -21.88
CA LYS A 171 -15.00 15.06 -20.46
C LYS A 171 -16.37 14.48 -20.11
N ALA A 172 -17.35 14.69 -20.98
CA ALA A 172 -18.68 14.11 -20.80
C ALA A 172 -18.64 12.58 -20.84
N SER A 173 -17.86 12.01 -21.76
CA SER A 173 -17.63 10.55 -21.84
C SER A 173 -17.02 10.01 -20.54
N PHE A 174 -15.99 10.67 -20.00
CA PHE A 174 -15.36 10.27 -18.73
C PHE A 174 -16.33 10.32 -17.55
N ILE A 175 -17.17 11.36 -17.45
CA ILE A 175 -18.20 11.45 -16.41
C ILE A 175 -19.23 10.33 -16.57
N GLY A 176 -19.66 10.08 -17.81
CA GLY A 176 -20.58 9.00 -18.15
C GLY A 176 -20.04 7.61 -17.81
N ASN A 177 -18.73 7.40 -17.87
CA ASN A 177 -18.08 6.17 -17.44
C ASN A 177 -17.92 6.06 -15.92
N ALA A 178 -17.60 7.17 -15.24
CA ALA A 178 -17.35 7.16 -13.81
C ALA A 178 -18.60 6.76 -12.99
N ILE A 179 -19.77 7.29 -13.33
CA ILE A 179 -21.03 7.07 -12.59
C ILE A 179 -21.40 5.58 -12.48
N PRO A 180 -21.62 4.83 -13.58
CA PRO A 180 -21.97 3.41 -13.52
C PRO A 180 -20.84 2.55 -12.96
N ASN A 181 -19.59 2.94 -13.17
CA ASN A 181 -18.46 2.24 -12.57
C ASN A 181 -18.52 2.29 -11.03
N ILE A 182 -18.73 3.48 -10.46
CA ILE A 182 -18.89 3.66 -9.01
C ILE A 182 -20.17 2.97 -8.50
N ALA A 183 -21.29 3.12 -9.21
CA ALA A 183 -22.56 2.50 -8.81
C ALA A 183 -22.46 0.97 -8.75
N THR A 184 -21.77 0.35 -9.71
CA THR A 184 -21.55 -1.10 -9.71
C THR A 184 -20.57 -1.54 -8.62
N ASP A 185 -19.59 -0.72 -8.24
CA ASP A 185 -18.73 -1.02 -7.08
C ASP A 185 -19.52 -1.03 -5.77
N ILE A 186 -20.38 -0.03 -5.56
CA ILE A 186 -21.26 0.02 -4.38
C ILE A 186 -22.18 -1.20 -4.36
N ALA A 187 -22.79 -1.56 -5.49
CA ALA A 187 -23.65 -2.74 -5.57
C ALA A 187 -22.91 -4.04 -5.21
N ILE A 188 -21.66 -4.19 -5.67
CA ILE A 188 -20.82 -5.36 -5.36
C ILE A 188 -20.43 -5.39 -3.89
N LEU A 189 -20.05 -4.25 -3.30
CA LEU A 189 -19.71 -4.17 -1.88
C LEU A 189 -20.92 -4.40 -0.97
N CYS A 190 -22.12 -4.03 -1.42
CA CYS A 190 -23.37 -4.23 -0.69
C CYS A 190 -23.95 -5.66 -0.80
N LEU A 191 -23.46 -6.50 -1.72
CA LEU A 191 -23.93 -7.88 -1.93
C LEU A 191 -24.10 -8.72 -0.65
N PRO A 192 -23.09 -8.84 0.24
CA PRO A 192 -23.20 -9.66 1.45
C PRO A 192 -24.29 -9.16 2.42
N PHE A 193 -24.63 -7.88 2.40
CA PHE A 193 -25.56 -7.26 3.35
C PHE A 193 -27.03 -7.42 2.97
N GLN A 194 -27.33 -7.68 1.69
CA GLN A 194 -28.72 -7.78 1.24
C GLN A 194 -29.41 -9.11 1.64
N ILE A 195 -28.67 -10.08 2.18
CA ILE A 195 -29.13 -11.48 2.24
C ILE A 195 -29.13 -12.08 3.65
N GLU A 196 -28.35 -11.56 4.61
CA GLU A 196 -28.45 -11.88 6.04
C GLU A 196 -29.00 -10.67 6.82
N ASP A 197 -29.79 -10.93 7.88
CA ASP A 197 -30.59 -9.98 8.65
C ASP A 197 -30.07 -8.53 8.64
N THR A 198 -30.62 -7.75 7.71
CA THR A 198 -30.13 -6.42 7.29
C THR A 198 -30.03 -5.43 8.45
N THR A 199 -30.75 -5.64 9.54
CA THR A 199 -30.77 -4.73 10.69
C THR A 199 -29.52 -4.87 11.59
N TRP A 200 -28.94 -6.07 11.72
CA TRP A 200 -27.87 -6.32 12.69
C TRP A 200 -26.47 -5.98 12.14
N THR A 201 -26.19 -6.37 10.89
CA THR A 201 -24.90 -6.11 10.21
C THR A 201 -24.76 -4.68 9.69
N LEU A 202 -25.88 -4.02 9.32
CA LEU A 202 -25.88 -2.63 8.87
C LEU A 202 -25.49 -1.65 9.99
N ALA A 203 -25.81 -1.97 11.25
CA ALA A 203 -25.43 -1.14 12.39
C ALA A 203 -23.90 -1.02 12.51
N THR A 204 -23.18 -2.14 12.48
CA THR A 204 -21.71 -2.16 12.57
C THR A 204 -21.05 -1.48 11.36
N ALA A 205 -21.62 -1.66 10.17
CA ALA A 205 -21.10 -1.04 8.94
C ALA A 205 -21.36 0.46 8.90
N CYS A 206 -22.56 0.94 9.25
CA CYS A 206 -22.87 2.36 9.34
C CYS A 206 -21.93 3.07 10.32
N THR A 207 -21.59 2.43 11.44
CA THR A 207 -20.58 2.96 12.37
C THR A 207 -19.21 3.06 11.71
N TRP A 208 -18.75 2.03 10.99
CA TRP A 208 -17.45 2.07 10.31
C TRP A 208 -17.39 3.07 9.14
N CYS A 209 -18.45 3.21 8.35
CA CYS A 209 -18.55 4.23 7.30
C CYS A 209 -18.45 5.65 7.88
N VAL A 210 -19.07 5.89 9.04
CA VAL A 210 -18.95 7.18 9.75
C VAL A 210 -17.53 7.40 10.25
N VAL A 211 -16.86 6.36 10.77
CA VAL A 211 -15.45 6.43 11.20
C VAL A 211 -14.52 6.72 10.03
N GLU A 212 -14.71 6.06 8.89
CA GLU A 212 -13.91 6.31 7.68
C GLU A 212 -14.13 7.71 7.10
N ALA A 213 -15.37 8.21 7.10
CA ALA A 213 -15.67 9.58 6.68
C ALA A 213 -15.04 10.61 7.64
N ALA A 214 -15.08 10.35 8.95
CA ALA A 214 -14.46 11.19 9.96
C ALA A 214 -12.92 11.19 9.83
N CYS A 215 -12.28 10.05 9.59
CA CYS A 215 -10.83 10.03 9.40
C CYS A 215 -10.41 10.68 8.07
N GLY A 216 -11.22 10.55 7.01
CA GLY A 216 -10.98 11.23 5.73
C GLY A 216 -11.06 12.75 5.84
N THR A 217 -12.03 13.28 6.59
CA THR A 217 -12.15 14.73 6.85
C THR A 217 -11.01 15.26 7.73
N ILE A 218 -10.59 14.49 8.74
CA ILE A 218 -9.42 14.83 9.56
C ILE A 218 -8.15 14.88 8.70
N ALA A 219 -7.93 13.86 7.85
CA ALA A 219 -6.78 13.79 6.95
C ALA A 219 -6.75 14.95 5.94
N LEU A 220 -7.92 15.39 5.45
CA LEU A 220 -8.05 16.54 4.57
C LEU A 220 -7.67 17.87 5.25
N CYS A 221 -7.83 17.95 6.57
CA CYS A 221 -7.49 19.13 7.38
C CYS A 221 -6.03 19.15 7.87
N LEU A 222 -5.29 18.04 7.80
CA LEU A 222 -3.86 18.00 8.16
C LEU A 222 -2.96 18.90 7.28
N PRO A 223 -3.11 18.98 5.94
CA PRO A 223 -2.26 19.84 5.12
C PRO A 223 -2.48 21.34 5.37
N THR A 224 -3.67 21.77 5.81
CA THR A 224 -3.98 23.17 6.14
C THR A 224 -3.48 23.60 7.53
N LEU A 225 -3.14 22.66 8.42
CA LEU A 225 -2.59 22.93 9.76
C LEU A 225 -1.05 23.04 9.80
N ARG A 226 -0.36 22.66 8.72
CA ARG A 226 1.10 22.75 8.57
C ARG A 226 1.69 24.16 8.87
N PRO A 227 1.13 25.28 8.38
CA PRO A 227 1.65 26.62 8.70
C PRO A 227 1.43 27.03 10.17
N LEU A 228 0.37 26.52 10.82
CA LEU A 228 0.08 26.78 12.23
C LEU A 228 1.03 26.04 13.19
N MET A 229 1.41 24.79 12.87
CA MET A 229 2.38 24.03 13.68
C MET A 229 3.77 24.70 13.73
N LEU A 230 4.19 25.36 12.64
CA LEU A 230 5.46 26.11 12.59
C LEU A 230 5.41 27.42 13.38
N MET A 231 4.23 28.03 13.53
CA MET A 231 4.06 29.21 14.41
C MET A 231 4.11 28.84 15.90
N VAL A 232 3.67 27.62 16.27
CA VAL A 232 3.71 27.15 17.67
C VAL A 232 5.10 26.66 18.08
N SER A 233 5.88 26.08 17.16
CA SER A 233 7.25 25.65 17.48
C SER A 233 8.19 26.81 17.82
N SER A 234 8.01 27.99 17.22
CA SER A 234 8.80 29.19 17.56
C SER A 234 8.46 29.75 18.95
N GLN A 235 7.22 29.58 19.41
CA GLN A 235 6.80 29.93 20.78
C GLN A 235 7.39 28.96 21.81
N PHE A 236 7.49 27.67 21.47
CA PHE A 236 8.06 26.65 22.37
C PHE A 236 9.60 26.73 22.46
N GLU A 237 10.30 27.10 21.37
CA GLU A 237 11.74 27.41 21.42
C GLU A 237 12.06 28.64 22.28
N SER A 238 11.15 29.62 22.33
CA SER A 238 11.32 30.80 23.19
C SER A 238 11.12 30.47 24.68
N ALA A 239 10.25 29.51 25.00
CA ALA A 239 10.04 29.04 26.38
C ALA A 239 11.20 28.17 26.92
N SER A 240 11.89 27.42 26.05
CA SER A 240 12.99 26.52 26.46
C SER A 240 14.34 27.22 26.69
N ARG A 241 14.57 28.42 26.12
CA ARG A 241 15.80 29.21 26.36
C ARG A 241 15.83 29.93 27.71
N SER A 242 14.72 30.08 28.42
CA SER A 242 14.66 30.82 29.70
C SER A 242 14.96 29.99 30.95
N ARG A 243 15.71 28.88 30.84
CA ARG A 243 16.14 28.09 32.01
C ARG A 243 17.56 27.53 31.85
N LYS A 244 18.56 28.41 31.81
CA LYS A 244 19.94 28.08 32.20
C LYS A 244 20.49 29.18 33.10
N THR A 245 20.51 28.92 34.40
CA THR A 245 21.27 29.68 35.40
C THR A 245 22.77 29.33 35.28
N PRO A 246 23.72 30.28 35.43
CA PRO A 246 25.14 29.96 35.42
C PRO A 246 25.61 29.52 36.82
N ALA A 247 26.21 28.32 36.90
CA ALA A 247 26.89 27.85 38.10
C ALA A 247 28.39 28.19 38.03
N THR A 248 28.85 28.84 39.09
CA THR A 248 30.18 29.43 39.29
C THR A 248 31.27 28.37 39.51
N ARG A 249 32.41 28.58 38.85
CA ARG A 249 33.64 27.78 38.94
C ARG A 249 34.40 28.12 40.23
N SER A 250 34.67 27.13 41.09
CA SER A 250 35.67 27.22 42.16
C SER A 250 36.37 25.88 42.33
N ASN A 251 37.67 25.83 42.00
CA ASN A 251 38.53 24.67 42.18
C ASN A 251 39.72 25.14 43.02
N ARG A 252 39.71 24.87 44.32
CA ARG A 252 40.86 25.01 45.22
C ARG A 252 41.07 23.65 45.89
N PRO A 253 42.19 22.96 45.64
CA PRO A 253 42.73 21.98 46.56
C PRO A 253 43.65 22.68 47.57
N THR A 254 43.61 22.12 48.77
CA THR A 254 44.23 22.53 50.02
C THR A 254 45.75 22.65 49.99
N GLU A 255 46.20 23.66 50.72
CA GLU A 255 47.57 23.99 51.11
C GLU A 255 48.22 22.88 51.96
N LEU A 256 49.39 22.39 51.55
CA LEU A 256 50.30 21.62 52.40
C LEU A 256 51.64 22.36 52.42
N VAL A 257 51.90 23.05 53.52
CA VAL A 257 53.15 23.76 53.81
C VAL A 257 54.21 22.72 54.18
N THR A 258 55.37 22.75 53.51
CA THR A 258 56.60 22.16 54.04
C THR A 258 57.72 23.18 54.00
N ILE A 259 58.37 23.30 55.15
CA ILE A 259 59.30 24.33 55.57
C ILE A 259 60.70 24.02 55.02
N GLY A 260 61.32 25.02 54.38
CA GLY A 260 62.78 25.13 54.23
C GLY A 260 63.36 24.55 52.94
N GLY A 261 64.26 25.32 52.30
CA GLY A 261 65.20 24.79 51.31
C GLY A 261 65.31 25.63 50.04
N THR A 262 66.18 26.63 50.06
CA THR A 262 66.79 27.22 48.86
C THR A 262 67.51 26.13 48.06
N GLY A 263 67.22 26.00 46.76
CA GLY A 263 68.02 25.15 45.89
C GLY A 263 67.46 25.00 44.48
N LYS A 264 68.01 25.76 43.54
CA LYS A 264 68.03 25.39 42.12
C LYS A 264 68.64 23.99 42.00
N THR A 265 67.98 23.03 41.36
CA THR A 265 68.69 21.97 40.62
C THR A 265 67.83 21.43 39.49
N ASP A 266 68.53 21.17 38.41
CA ASP A 266 68.10 20.82 37.07
C ASP A 266 67.69 19.35 36.90
N THR A 267 66.95 19.08 35.82
CA THR A 267 66.77 17.77 35.12
C THR A 267 66.29 16.53 35.89
N ARG A 268 65.17 15.94 35.43
CA ARG A 268 65.20 14.70 34.62
C ARG A 268 63.80 14.27 34.15
N GLN A 269 63.77 13.95 32.87
CA GLN A 269 62.69 13.36 32.09
C GLN A 269 62.51 11.88 32.47
N PHE A 270 61.28 11.41 32.64
CA PHE A 270 60.98 9.97 32.69
C PHE A 270 59.90 9.65 31.65
N GLN A 271 60.28 8.79 30.72
CA GLN A 271 59.52 8.36 29.54
C GLN A 271 59.00 6.94 29.78
N ARG A 272 57.73 6.67 29.46
CA ARG A 272 57.19 5.32 29.19
C ARG A 272 56.12 5.48 28.10
N ILE A 273 56.48 5.20 26.85
CA ILE A 273 56.34 3.92 26.11
C ILE A 273 54.86 3.70 25.74
N ASP A 274 54.58 4.03 24.49
CA ASP A 274 53.43 3.59 23.71
C ASP A 274 53.65 2.13 23.25
N ASP A 275 52.57 1.37 23.11
CA ASP A 275 52.48 0.27 22.14
C ASP A 275 51.00 0.11 21.74
N ASP A 276 50.69 0.61 20.54
CA ASP A 276 49.57 0.15 19.72
C ASP A 276 49.87 -1.26 19.18
N ARG A 277 48.83 -2.08 18.91
CA ARG A 277 48.62 -2.79 17.61
C ARG A 277 47.84 -4.13 17.66
N GLU A 278 46.74 -4.12 16.89
CA GLU A 278 46.08 -5.15 16.06
C GLU A 278 45.46 -6.48 16.57
N SER A 279 44.15 -6.57 16.30
CA SER A 279 43.38 -7.55 15.51
C SER A 279 43.65 -9.08 15.53
N ASN A 280 42.54 -9.76 15.86
CA ASN A 280 41.90 -10.92 15.22
C ASN A 280 42.30 -12.38 15.55
N GLU A 281 41.21 -13.13 15.72
CA GLU A 281 40.95 -14.56 15.48
C GLU A 281 41.14 -15.64 16.57
N SER A 282 39.98 -16.23 16.90
CA SER A 282 39.64 -17.67 16.82
C SER A 282 40.32 -18.69 17.74
N GLN A 283 39.46 -19.26 18.59
CA GLN A 283 39.36 -20.66 19.06
C GLN A 283 40.22 -21.20 20.22
N LEU A 284 39.44 -21.69 21.20
CA LEU A 284 39.52 -22.95 21.96
C LEU A 284 40.57 -23.19 23.07
N GLU A 285 39.98 -23.58 24.22
CA GLU A 285 40.38 -24.64 25.17
C GLU A 285 41.03 -24.27 26.53
N LEU A 286 40.36 -24.82 27.57
CA LEU A 286 40.82 -25.31 28.89
C LEU A 286 41.53 -24.32 29.83
N GLY A 287 41.27 -24.21 31.14
CA GLY A 287 40.50 -24.91 32.18
C GLY A 287 40.93 -24.22 33.50
N THR A 288 40.15 -24.09 34.58
CA THR A 288 40.01 -25.09 35.65
C THR A 288 39.19 -24.54 36.83
N GLY A 289 38.40 -25.43 37.47
CA GLY A 289 37.99 -25.40 38.89
C GLY A 289 36.73 -24.59 39.21
N HIS A 290 35.72 -25.05 39.95
CA HIS A 290 35.49 -26.19 40.86
C HIS A 290 33.96 -26.37 40.95
N GLY A 291 33.40 -27.58 40.90
CA GLY A 291 32.93 -28.23 42.13
C GLY A 291 31.65 -29.07 41.92
N SER A 292 31.86 -30.36 41.64
CA SER A 292 31.22 -31.57 42.21
C SER A 292 29.68 -31.73 42.36
N LEU A 293 29.19 -32.70 41.57
CA LEU A 293 27.97 -33.56 41.59
C LEU A 293 27.91 -34.55 42.80
N PRO A 294 26.79 -35.30 43.04
CA PRO A 294 26.46 -36.58 42.34
C PRO A 294 24.97 -36.66 41.87
N HIS A 295 24.62 -37.17 40.67
CA HIS A 295 24.46 -38.59 40.21
C HIS A 295 23.37 -39.40 40.98
N TYR A 296 22.46 -40.23 40.44
CA TYR A 296 22.15 -40.72 39.08
C TYR A 296 20.81 -41.53 39.06
N ASN A 297 20.06 -41.42 37.96
CA ASN A 297 19.34 -42.43 37.14
C ASN A 297 18.45 -43.60 37.66
N LEU A 298 17.22 -43.60 37.09
CA LEU A 298 16.49 -44.62 36.31
C LEU A 298 16.18 -46.05 36.84
N SER A 299 14.88 -46.38 36.69
CA SER A 299 14.27 -47.62 36.17
C SER A 299 13.58 -48.62 37.14
N GLU A 300 12.29 -48.83 36.83
CA GLU A 300 11.48 -50.07 36.86
C GLU A 300 10.81 -50.65 38.15
N ARG A 301 9.67 -51.32 37.88
CA ARG A 301 8.70 -52.09 38.71
C ARG A 301 7.54 -51.28 39.30
N GLY A 302 6.26 -51.64 39.16
CA GLY A 302 5.59 -52.89 38.79
C GLY A 302 4.61 -53.31 39.90
N SER A 303 3.43 -53.83 39.51
CA SER A 303 2.38 -54.48 40.35
C SER A 303 1.41 -53.55 41.12
N GLY A 304 0.13 -53.48 40.74
CA GLY A 304 -1.00 -54.25 41.35
C GLY A 304 -1.87 -53.23 42.13
N ASP A 305 -3.19 -53.10 42.06
CA ASP A 305 -4.25 -54.10 41.95
C ASP A 305 -5.56 -53.54 41.34
N GLU A 306 -6.29 -54.49 40.75
CA GLU A 306 -7.72 -54.69 40.41
C GLU A 306 -8.79 -53.72 40.98
N LEU A 307 -9.74 -53.18 40.17
CA LEU A 307 -11.10 -53.69 39.78
C LEU A 307 -12.11 -53.85 40.95
N PRO A 308 -13.47 -53.91 40.74
CA PRO A 308 -14.29 -54.03 39.51
C PRO A 308 -15.43 -52.96 39.43
N LEU A 309 -16.15 -52.66 38.32
CA LEU A 309 -16.85 -53.43 37.26
C LEU A 309 -18.24 -53.96 37.67
N HIS A 310 -19.32 -53.31 37.18
CA HIS A 310 -20.60 -53.94 36.79
C HIS A 310 -21.46 -52.94 35.97
N LYS A 311 -21.67 -53.09 34.65
CA LYS A 311 -22.69 -53.93 33.95
C LYS A 311 -24.13 -53.57 34.35
N ASP A 312 -25.13 -53.41 33.48
CA ASP A 312 -25.36 -53.93 32.13
C ASP A 312 -26.62 -53.24 31.54
N GLY A 313 -26.76 -53.22 30.21
CA GLY A 313 -27.97 -53.76 29.58
C GLY A 313 -29.11 -52.84 29.08
N LYS A 314 -29.22 -52.82 27.74
CA LYS A 314 -30.43 -53.13 26.93
C LYS A 314 -31.56 -52.09 26.74
N LYS A 315 -31.90 -51.96 25.43
CA LYS A 315 -33.23 -51.96 24.77
C LYS A 315 -33.95 -50.62 24.40
N ASN A 316 -34.05 -50.42 23.08
CA ASN A 316 -35.30 -50.43 22.28
C ASN A 316 -36.18 -49.16 22.13
N SER A 317 -36.32 -48.73 20.86
CA SER A 317 -37.54 -48.33 20.10
C SER A 317 -38.55 -47.26 20.59
N ARG A 318 -39.04 -46.50 19.59
CA ARG A 318 -40.25 -45.62 19.50
C ARG A 318 -40.05 -44.22 20.12
N ILE A 319 -40.48 -43.11 19.53
CA ILE A 319 -41.60 -42.79 18.61
C ILE A 319 -41.10 -41.78 17.57
#